data_AF-A0A1M5MUX5-F1
#
_entry.id   AF-A0A1M5MUX5-F1
#
_cell.length_a   1.000
_cell.length_b   1.000
_cell.length_c   1.000
_cell.angle_alpha   90.00
_cell.angle_beta   90.00
_cell.angle_gamma   90.00
#
_symmetry.space_group_name_H-M   'P 1'
#
loop_
_entity.id
_entity.type
_entity.pdbx_description
1 polymer ?
#
loop_
_entity_poly.entity_id
_entity_poly.type
_entity_poly.pdbx_seq_one_letter_code
_entity_poly.pdbx_strand_id
1 'polypeptide(L)'
;MKRTILCLGVFGYLVGIVNARDLGQWDAVNPEVREWYQALMQPDVPNASCCGEADAYWADDVHVRDGKTFVTITDDRPDEPRGRPHVDIGTEIEIPNNKLKWDRSNPTGHGIVFLSRNRYVFCYVQPGGV
;
A
#
# COMPACT_ATOMS: atom_id res chain seq x y z
N MET A 1 -8.36 -49.91 31.94
CA MET A 1 -8.52 -49.30 30.60
C MET A 1 -9.12 -47.91 30.75
N LYS A 2 -8.30 -46.85 30.64
CA LYS A 2 -8.76 -45.45 30.59
C LYS A 2 -8.10 -44.83 29.35
N ARG A 3 -8.91 -44.54 28.34
CA ARG A 3 -8.46 -43.92 27.08
C ARG A 3 -8.47 -42.41 27.25
N THR A 4 -7.29 -41.82 27.38
CA THR A 4 -7.09 -40.37 27.33
C THR A 4 -7.18 -39.94 25.86
N ILE A 5 -8.26 -39.25 25.48
CA ILE A 5 -8.42 -38.68 24.14
C ILE A 5 -7.73 -37.31 24.13
N LEU A 6 -6.70 -37.19 23.29
CA LEU A 6 -5.90 -36.00 23.08
C LEU A 6 -6.68 -35.07 22.13
N CYS A 7 -7.18 -33.93 22.63
CA CYS A 7 -7.79 -32.90 21.79
C CYS A 7 -6.70 -32.20 20.96
N LEU A 8 -6.59 -32.58 19.69
CA LEU A 8 -5.85 -31.83 18.68
C LEU A 8 -6.62 -30.54 18.36
N GLY A 9 -6.24 -29.44 19.02
CA GLY A 9 -6.72 -28.11 18.69
C GLY A 9 -6.16 -27.65 17.35
N VAL A 10 -6.95 -27.78 16.29
CA VAL A 10 -6.68 -27.12 15.01
C VAL A 10 -7.03 -25.64 15.18
N PHE A 11 -6.03 -24.84 15.55
CA PHE A 11 -6.14 -23.38 15.52
C PHE A 11 -5.99 -22.92 14.05
N GLY A 12 -7.10 -22.98 13.31
CA GLY A 12 -7.15 -22.51 11.93
C GLY A 12 -6.85 -21.02 11.86
N TYR A 13 -5.70 -20.68 11.29
CA TYR A 13 -5.33 -19.30 10.97
C TYR A 13 -6.26 -18.83 9.84
N LEU A 14 -7.29 -18.06 10.20
CA LEU A 14 -8.11 -17.33 9.23
C LEU A 14 -7.25 -16.21 8.64
N VAL A 15 -6.56 -16.50 7.53
CA VAL A 15 -5.99 -15.47 6.66
C VAL A 15 -7.16 -14.79 5.96
N GLY A 16 -7.72 -13.77 6.60
CA GLY A 16 -8.72 -12.92 5.97
C GLY A 16 -8.07 -12.18 4.81
N ILE A 17 -8.55 -12.41 3.59
CA ILE A 17 -8.22 -11.56 2.44
C ILE A 17 -8.73 -10.17 2.78
N VAL A 18 -7.82 -9.25 3.11
CA VAL A 18 -8.12 -7.83 3.22
C VAL A 18 -8.34 -7.30 1.81
N ASN A 19 -9.58 -7.40 1.34
CA ASN A 19 -9.99 -6.74 0.11
C ASN A 19 -9.94 -5.23 0.36
N ALA A 20 -9.21 -4.49 -0.50
CA ALA A 20 -9.34 -3.04 -0.56
C ALA A 20 -10.83 -2.70 -0.72
N ARG A 21 -11.31 -1.65 -0.05
CA ARG A 21 -12.74 -1.30 -0.06
C ARG A 21 -13.20 -1.01 -1.50
N ASP A 22 -14.03 -1.88 -2.04
CA ASP A 22 -14.64 -1.75 -3.36
C ASP A 22 -16.14 -1.41 -3.21
N LEU A 23 -16.48 -0.16 -3.51
CA LEU A 23 -17.82 0.45 -3.54
C LEU A 23 -18.23 0.77 -4.99
N GLY A 24 -17.61 0.13 -6.00
CA GLY A 24 -17.82 0.44 -7.43
C GLY A 24 -16.99 1.62 -7.93
N GLN A 25 -16.16 2.26 -7.09
CA GLN A 25 -15.24 3.32 -7.52
C GLN A 25 -14.12 2.81 -8.45
N TRP A 26 -13.98 1.49 -8.57
CA TRP A 26 -12.93 0.82 -9.33
C TRP A 26 -13.36 0.34 -10.72
N ASP A 27 -14.66 0.36 -11.03
CA ASP A 27 -15.18 -0.20 -12.29
C ASP A 27 -14.78 0.63 -13.51
N ALA A 28 -14.43 1.90 -13.32
CA ALA A 28 -13.93 2.79 -14.36
C ALA A 28 -12.38 2.76 -14.50
N VAL A 29 -11.67 2.09 -13.59
CA VAL A 29 -10.20 2.02 -13.60
C VAL A 29 -9.77 0.87 -14.53
N ASN A 30 -8.66 1.05 -15.25
CA ASN A 30 -8.07 -0.02 -16.05
C ASN A 30 -7.89 -1.30 -15.17
N PRO A 31 -8.45 -2.46 -15.57
CA PRO A 31 -8.36 -3.70 -14.80
C PRO A 31 -6.93 -4.06 -14.38
N GLU A 32 -5.93 -3.80 -15.24
CA GLU A 32 -4.52 -4.07 -14.94
C GLU A 32 -4.00 -3.23 -13.78
N VAL A 33 -4.42 -1.96 -13.68
CA VAL A 33 -4.04 -1.07 -12.58
C VAL A 33 -4.73 -1.51 -11.28
N ARG A 34 -5.99 -1.93 -11.36
CA ARG A 34 -6.74 -2.46 -10.21
C ARG A 34 -6.09 -3.73 -9.66
N GLU A 35 -5.80 -4.70 -10.53
CA GLU A 35 -5.12 -5.94 -10.16
C GLU A 35 -3.71 -5.67 -9.61
N TRP A 36 -3.01 -4.68 -10.18
CA TRP A 36 -1.73 -4.26 -9.66
C TRP A 36 -1.83 -3.79 -8.20
N TYR A 37 -2.75 -2.88 -7.87
CA TYR A 37 -2.98 -2.42 -6.49
C TYR A 37 -3.30 -3.58 -5.55
N GLN A 38 -4.23 -4.46 -5.96
CA GLN A 38 -4.68 -5.61 -5.14
C GLN A 38 -3.56 -6.60 -4.82
N ALA A 39 -2.55 -6.71 -5.70
CA ALA A 39 -1.44 -7.62 -5.54
C ALA A 39 -0.26 -7.05 -4.73
N LEU A 40 -0.29 -5.78 -4.32
CA LEU A 40 0.82 -5.18 -3.57
C LEU A 40 0.82 -5.64 -2.10
N MET A 41 1.90 -6.31 -1.71
CA MET A 41 2.19 -6.68 -0.32
C MET A 41 3.34 -5.85 0.24
N GLN A 42 3.29 -5.60 1.56
CA GLN A 42 4.32 -4.87 2.29
C GLN A 42 5.66 -5.62 2.25
N PRO A 43 6.78 -4.92 1.99
CA PRO A 43 8.08 -5.56 1.87
C PRO A 43 8.61 -6.14 3.19
N ASP A 44 8.22 -5.58 4.34
CA ASP A 44 8.59 -6.06 5.67
C ASP A 44 7.60 -7.04 6.29
N VAL A 45 6.34 -7.04 5.82
CA VAL A 45 5.28 -7.94 6.27
C VAL A 45 4.59 -8.54 5.03
N PRO A 46 5.18 -9.57 4.37
CA PRO A 46 4.75 -10.02 3.04
C PRO A 46 3.34 -10.61 2.94
N ASN A 47 2.69 -10.89 4.07
CA ASN A 47 1.30 -11.34 4.15
C ASN A 47 0.33 -10.19 4.46
N ALA A 48 0.80 -8.95 4.54
CA ALA A 48 -0.02 -7.76 4.71
C ALA A 48 -0.01 -6.92 3.42
N SER A 49 -1.20 -6.46 3.00
CA SER A 49 -1.35 -5.58 1.84
C SER A 49 -0.69 -4.22 2.07
N CYS A 50 -0.18 -3.61 0.99
CA CYS A 50 0.18 -2.19 0.96
C CYS A 50 -1.02 -1.25 1.06
N CYS A 51 -2.26 -1.78 1.09
CA CYS A 51 -3.53 -1.10 0.86
C CYS A 51 -3.85 -0.89 -0.64
N GLY A 52 -4.90 -0.12 -0.95
CA GLY A 52 -5.34 0.15 -2.34
C GLY A 52 -5.16 1.61 -2.73
N GLU A 53 -5.60 1.99 -3.94
CA GLU A 53 -5.61 3.40 -4.41
C GLU A 53 -6.29 4.37 -3.43
N ALA A 54 -7.28 3.92 -2.64
CA ALA A 54 -7.91 4.75 -1.61
C ALA A 54 -6.95 5.16 -0.48
N ASP A 55 -5.75 4.58 -0.42
CA ASP A 55 -4.71 4.91 0.57
C ASP A 55 -3.42 5.39 -0.13
N ALA A 56 -3.43 5.52 -1.46
CA ALA A 56 -2.26 5.73 -2.30
C ALA A 56 -2.14 7.18 -2.76
N TYR A 57 -1.01 7.83 -2.54
CA TYR A 57 -0.73 9.20 -3.00
C TYR A 57 0.38 9.19 -4.03
N TRP A 58 0.24 9.99 -5.09
CA TRP A 58 1.36 10.29 -5.98
C TRP A 58 2.45 11.03 -5.21
N ALA A 59 3.67 10.53 -5.33
CA ALA A 59 4.86 11.02 -4.67
C ALA A 59 6.07 10.77 -5.58
N ASP A 60 6.15 11.60 -6.61
CA ASP A 60 7.06 11.41 -7.75
C ASP A 60 8.46 11.95 -7.50
N ASP A 61 8.61 12.92 -6.60
CA ASP A 61 9.89 13.51 -6.24
C ASP A 61 10.49 12.76 -5.05
N VAL A 62 11.66 12.15 -5.27
CA VAL A 62 12.38 11.32 -4.30
C VAL A 62 13.76 11.90 -4.06
N HIS A 63 14.11 12.08 -2.80
CA HIS A 63 15.43 12.56 -2.41
C HIS A 63 15.94 11.85 -1.17
N VAL A 64 17.26 11.77 -1.07
CA VAL A 64 17.96 11.16 0.06
C VAL A 64 18.67 12.26 0.84
N ARG A 65 18.37 12.35 2.15
CA ARG A 65 19.03 13.28 3.09
C ARG A 65 19.51 12.46 4.29
N ASP A 66 20.80 12.55 4.61
CA ASP A 66 21.42 11.86 5.75
C ASP A 66 21.15 10.34 5.80
N GLY A 67 21.13 9.70 4.63
CA GLY A 67 20.89 8.25 4.51
C GLY A 67 19.42 7.82 4.69
N LYS A 68 18.50 8.78 4.82
CA LYS A 68 17.05 8.55 4.86
C LYS A 68 16.42 8.94 3.53
N THR A 69 15.41 8.18 3.11
CA THR A 69 14.64 8.45 1.90
C THR A 69 13.45 9.31 2.24
N PHE A 70 13.20 10.34 1.44
CA PHE A 70 12.05 11.21 1.54
C PHE A 70 11.37 11.29 0.18
N VAL A 71 10.06 11.48 0.21
CA VAL A 71 9.26 11.71 -0.99
C VAL A 71 8.35 12.91 -0.79
N THR A 72 8.14 13.67 -1.86
CA THR A 72 7.25 14.83 -1.86
C THR A 72 5.92 14.44 -2.49
N ILE A 73 4.80 14.75 -1.83
CA ILE A 73 3.47 14.53 -2.38
C ILE A 73 3.26 15.42 -3.61
N THR A 74 2.91 14.78 -4.73
CA THR A 74 2.60 15.40 -6.03
C THR A 74 1.15 15.15 -6.48
N ASP A 75 0.36 14.47 -5.65
CA ASP A 75 -1.01 14.06 -5.96
C ASP A 75 -1.96 15.26 -6.01
N ASP A 76 -2.39 15.62 -7.22
CA ASP A 76 -3.38 16.67 -7.48
C ASP A 76 -4.81 16.14 -7.59
N ARG A 77 -5.00 14.83 -7.42
CA ARG A 77 -6.32 14.19 -7.55
C ARG A 77 -7.17 14.54 -6.33
N PRO A 78 -8.49 14.79 -6.52
CA PRO A 78 -9.39 15.03 -5.41
C PRO A 78 -9.49 13.83 -4.49
N ASP A 79 -9.71 14.10 -3.19
CA ASP A 79 -9.90 13.07 -2.17
C ASP A 79 -11.24 12.36 -2.31
N GLU A 80 -12.26 13.03 -2.83
CA GLU A 80 -13.49 12.38 -3.27
C GLU A 80 -13.31 11.86 -4.70
N PRO A 81 -13.73 10.62 -5.02
CA PRO A 81 -14.51 9.69 -4.19
C PRO A 81 -13.66 8.72 -3.34
N ARG A 82 -12.33 8.91 -3.25
CA ARG A 82 -11.41 7.98 -2.58
C ARG A 82 -11.60 7.90 -1.06
N GLY A 83 -12.09 8.98 -0.43
CA GLY A 83 -12.38 9.03 1.01
C GLY A 83 -11.14 8.99 1.92
N ARG A 84 -9.97 9.28 1.33
CA ARG A 84 -8.66 9.34 2.01
C ARG A 84 -8.47 10.71 2.68
N PRO A 85 -7.73 10.82 3.80
CA PRO A 85 -7.43 12.13 4.37
C PRO A 85 -6.60 13.00 3.42
N HIS A 86 -6.92 14.29 3.33
CA HIS A 86 -6.14 15.20 2.50
C HIS A 86 -4.67 15.27 2.93
N VAL A 87 -3.77 15.30 1.95
CA VAL A 87 -2.35 15.60 2.15
C VAL A 87 -1.94 16.64 1.11
N ASP A 88 -1.43 17.78 1.57
CA ASP A 88 -1.09 18.90 0.70
C ASP A 88 0.06 18.54 -0.26
N ILE A 89 -0.04 18.98 -1.52
CA ILE A 89 1.08 18.95 -2.47
C ILE A 89 2.29 19.68 -1.87
N GLY A 90 3.47 19.09 -1.99
CA GLY A 90 4.69 19.61 -1.36
C GLY A 90 4.96 19.05 0.04
N THR A 91 4.04 18.26 0.61
CA THR A 91 4.29 17.57 1.88
C THR A 91 5.43 16.56 1.71
N GLU A 92 6.47 16.68 2.53
CA GLU A 92 7.58 15.72 2.58
C GLU A 92 7.23 14.57 3.54
N ILE A 93 7.41 13.32 3.08
CA ILE A 93 7.18 12.09 3.87
C ILE A 93 8.48 11.30 3.94
N GLU A 94 8.96 11.01 5.15
CA GLU A 94 10.06 10.07 5.36
C GLU A 94 9.60 8.64 5.05
N ILE A 95 10.34 7.94 4.20
CA ILE A 95 10.10 6.55 3.85
C ILE A 95 11.09 5.66 4.58
N PRO A 96 10.64 4.84 5.55
CA PRO A 96 11.52 3.89 6.21
C PRO A 96 12.10 2.89 5.20
N ASN A 97 13.37 2.52 5.36
CA ASN A 97 14.07 1.64 4.41
C ASN A 97 13.36 0.28 4.23
N ASN A 98 12.74 -0.23 5.27
CA ASN A 98 11.96 -1.48 5.24
C ASN A 98 10.58 -1.34 4.57
N LYS A 99 10.19 -0.14 4.13
CA LYS A 99 8.94 0.12 3.40
C LYS A 99 9.17 0.42 1.90
N LEU A 100 10.42 0.49 1.47
CA LEU A 100 10.79 0.68 0.07
C LEU A 100 10.50 -0.61 -0.73
N LYS A 101 9.68 -0.49 -1.77
CA LYS A 101 9.32 -1.59 -2.66
C LYS A 101 10.19 -1.54 -3.92
N TRP A 102 10.87 -2.64 -4.21
CA TRP A 102 11.84 -2.78 -5.31
C TRP A 102 11.45 -3.87 -6.33
N ASP A 103 10.55 -4.76 -5.95
CA ASP A 103 10.13 -5.92 -6.75
C ASP A 103 9.02 -5.61 -7.77
N ARG A 104 8.43 -4.41 -7.68
CA ARG A 104 7.32 -3.97 -8.53
C ARG A 104 7.45 -2.47 -8.77
N SER A 105 7.11 -2.05 -9.98
CA SER A 105 6.96 -0.64 -10.33
C SER A 105 5.50 -0.32 -10.61
N ASN A 106 5.12 0.95 -10.48
CA ASN A 106 3.78 1.40 -10.84
C ASN A 106 3.63 1.52 -12.37
N PRO A 107 2.67 0.80 -13.00
CA PRO A 107 2.48 0.84 -14.46
C PRO A 107 2.04 2.21 -14.99
N THR A 108 1.56 3.13 -14.16
CA THR A 108 1.18 4.48 -14.60
C THR A 108 2.35 5.46 -14.65
N GLY A 109 3.56 5.04 -14.26
CA GLY A 109 4.76 5.88 -14.21
C GLY A 109 4.90 6.77 -12.97
N HIS A 110 3.90 6.82 -12.07
CA HIS A 110 3.97 7.62 -10.84
C HIS A 110 4.66 6.87 -9.69
N GLY A 111 5.43 7.59 -8.87
CA GLY A 111 5.80 7.13 -7.54
C GLY A 111 4.56 7.12 -6.64
N ILE A 112 4.39 6.06 -5.83
CA ILE A 112 3.21 5.93 -4.97
C ILE A 112 3.64 5.65 -3.53
N VAL A 113 3.19 6.51 -2.62
CA VAL A 113 3.23 6.24 -1.17
C VAL A 113 1.86 5.83 -0.67
N PHE A 114 1.80 4.71 0.05
CA PHE A 114 0.59 4.23 0.71
C PHE A 114 0.60 4.64 2.18
N LEU A 115 -0.40 5.40 2.60
CA LEU A 115 -0.48 5.98 3.94
C LEU A 115 -1.71 5.49 4.68
N SER A 116 -1.53 5.17 5.96
CA SER A 116 -2.66 5.06 6.89
C SER A 116 -3.30 6.44 7.14
N ARG A 117 -4.49 6.44 7.76
CA ARG A 117 -5.14 7.69 8.18
C ARG A 117 -4.30 8.57 9.12
N ASN A 118 -3.32 7.99 9.82
CA ASN A 118 -2.41 8.71 10.71
C ASN A 118 -1.03 8.96 10.06
N ARG A 119 -0.92 8.88 8.72
CA ARG A 119 0.34 9.03 7.95
C ARG A 119 1.41 7.99 8.26
N TYR A 120 1.01 6.80 8.71
CA TYR A 120 1.93 5.66 8.76
C TYR A 120 2.18 5.15 7.34
N VAL A 121 3.44 4.98 6.94
CA VAL A 121 3.83 4.47 5.63
C VAL A 121 3.67 2.95 5.58
N PHE A 122 2.75 2.46 4.75
CA PHE A 122 2.64 1.02 4.47
C PHE A 122 3.67 0.57 3.45
N CYS A 123 3.81 1.32 2.34
CA CYS A 123 4.71 1.02 1.25
C CYS A 123 5.07 2.30 0.50
N TYR A 124 6.26 2.35 -0.08
CA TYR A 124 6.59 3.26 -1.16
C TYR A 124 6.99 2.46 -2.40
N VAL A 125 6.30 2.70 -3.51
CA VAL A 125 6.59 2.10 -4.80
C VAL A 125 7.16 3.16 -5.72
N GLN A 126 8.30 2.87 -6.31
CA GLN A 126 8.98 3.79 -7.21
C GLN A 126 8.21 3.97 -8.52
N PRO A 127 8.36 5.13 -9.18
CA PRO A 127 7.87 5.32 -10.53
C PRO A 127 8.43 4.24 -11.45
N GLY A 128 7.58 3.67 -12.30
CA GLY A 128 8.03 2.81 -13.38
C GLY A 128 8.70 3.66 -14.47
N GLY A 129 9.86 3.20 -14.96
CA GLY A 129 10.39 3.73 -16.21
C GLY A 129 9.51 3.25 -17.36
N VAL A 130 8.83 4.18 -18.02
CA VAL A 130 8.23 3.96 -19.34
C VAL A 130 9.27 4.22 -20.44
#